data_AF-A0A2D0L9H2-F1
#
_entry.id   AF-A0A2D0L9H2-F1
#
_cell.length_a   1.000
_cell.length_b   1.000
_cell.length_c   1.000
_cell.angle_alpha   90.00
_cell.angle_beta   90.00
_cell.angle_gamma   90.00
#
_symmetry.space_group_name_H-M   'P 1'
#
loop_
_entity.id
_entity.type
_entity.pdbx_description
1 polymer ?
#
loop_
_entity_poly.entity_id
_entity_poly.type
_entity_poly.pdbx_seq_one_letter_code
_entity_poly.pdbx_strand_id
1 'polypeptide(L)'
;MNKLAIIPLLLLLASCSMGLSFDERYQRAYDDVVQEPTAENVESYMELSQQLADRDMRRASSEAEKATRESDKGFTEYFKKYGSEEFKKSNR
;
A
#
# COMPACT_ATOMS: atom_id res chain seq x y z
N MET A 1 -57.37 -2.41 1.47
CA MET A 1 -56.41 -2.70 2.54
C MET A 1 -55.14 -3.30 1.91
N ASN A 2 -54.02 -2.68 2.24
CA ASN A 2 -52.65 -3.22 2.24
C ASN A 2 -52.05 -3.68 0.91
N LYS A 3 -51.63 -2.72 0.09
CA LYS A 3 -50.49 -2.88 -0.84
C LYS A 3 -49.42 -1.86 -0.47
N LEU A 4 -48.97 -1.94 0.77
CA LEU A 4 -47.88 -1.14 1.32
C LEU A 4 -46.58 -1.92 1.16
N ALA A 5 -45.62 -1.29 0.47
CA ALA A 5 -44.18 -1.40 0.71
C ALA A 5 -43.53 -2.78 0.55
N ILE A 6 -43.34 -3.23 -0.69
CA ILE A 6 -42.33 -4.26 -1.04
C ILE A 6 -41.25 -3.64 -1.94
N ILE A 7 -40.72 -2.46 -1.57
CA ILE A 7 -39.67 -1.79 -2.37
C ILE A 7 -38.45 -1.29 -1.56
N PRO A 8 -38.36 -1.26 -0.21
CA PRO A 8 -37.12 -0.80 0.43
C PRO A 8 -36.07 -1.92 0.64
N LEU A 9 -36.45 -3.21 0.60
CA LEU A 9 -35.53 -4.29 0.99
C LEU A 9 -34.47 -4.61 -0.07
N LEU A 10 -34.79 -4.44 -1.36
CA LEU A 10 -33.84 -4.69 -2.45
C LEU A 10 -32.76 -3.60 -2.56
N LEU A 11 -33.05 -2.38 -2.11
CA LEU A 11 -32.06 -1.29 -2.05
C LEU A 11 -31.12 -1.38 -0.83
N LEU A 12 -31.51 -2.13 0.21
CA LEU A 12 -30.68 -2.36 1.40
C LEU A 12 -29.63 -3.45 1.22
N LEU A 13 -29.79 -4.35 0.24
CA LEU A 13 -28.76 -5.34 -0.13
C LEU A 13 -27.72 -4.77 -1.09
N ALA A 14 -28.06 -3.70 -1.82
CA ALA A 14 -27.14 -3.00 -2.71
C ALA A 14 -26.14 -2.08 -1.97
N SER A 15 -26.35 -1.83 -0.68
CA SER A 15 -25.43 -1.04 0.17
C SER A 15 -24.44 -1.89 0.98
N CYS A 16 -24.53 -3.22 0.90
CA CYS A 16 -23.52 -4.13 1.47
C CYS A 16 -22.37 -4.45 0.48
N SER A 17 -22.44 -3.92 -0.75
CA SER A 17 -21.31 -3.89 -1.70
C SER A 17 -20.36 -2.73 -1.43
N MET A 18 -20.18 -2.36 -0.15
CA MET A 18 -18.95 -1.70 0.28
C MET A 18 -17.82 -2.67 -0.04
N GLY A 19 -17.23 -2.48 -1.22
CA GLY A 19 -16.29 -3.40 -1.84
C GLY A 19 -15.23 -3.83 -0.83
N LEU A 20 -14.99 -5.14 -0.78
CA LEU A 20 -13.95 -5.72 0.04
C LEU A 20 -12.65 -4.91 -0.09
N SER A 21 -11.99 -4.69 1.03
CA SER A 21 -10.66 -4.10 1.04
C SER A 21 -9.72 -4.90 0.13
N PHE A 22 -8.64 -4.26 -0.33
CA PHE A 22 -7.68 -4.95 -1.20
C PHE A 22 -7.15 -6.24 -0.56
N ASP A 23 -6.85 -6.20 0.73
CA ASP A 23 -6.30 -7.36 1.45
C ASP A 23 -7.35 -8.48 1.60
N GLU A 24 -8.63 -8.15 1.81
CA GLU A 24 -9.71 -9.15 1.83
C GLU A 24 -9.95 -9.78 0.45
N ARG A 25 -9.83 -8.99 -0.63
CA ARG A 25 -9.91 -9.51 -2.01
C ARG A 25 -8.75 -10.44 -2.33
N TYR A 26 -7.54 -10.06 -1.90
CA TYR A 26 -6.35 -10.87 -2.05
C TYR A 26 -6.48 -12.21 -1.31
N GLN A 27 -6.91 -12.17 -0.04
CA GLN A 27 -7.11 -13.37 0.75
C GLN A 27 -8.18 -14.29 0.15
N ARG A 28 -9.30 -13.73 -0.32
CA ARG A 28 -10.33 -14.51 -0.99
C ARG A 28 -9.81 -15.17 -2.27
N ALA A 29 -9.09 -14.44 -3.12
CA ALA A 29 -8.52 -15.01 -4.33
C ALA A 29 -7.50 -16.14 -4.04
N TYR A 30 -6.74 -16.01 -2.95
CA TYR A 30 -5.87 -17.10 -2.48
C TYR A 30 -6.68 -18.33 -2.05
N ASP A 31 -7.70 -18.12 -1.22
CA ASP A 31 -8.57 -19.20 -0.73
C ASP A 31 -9.28 -19.91 -1.91
N ASP A 32 -9.71 -19.15 -2.93
CA ASP A 32 -10.35 -19.68 -4.14
C ASP A 32 -9.38 -20.55 -4.96
N VAL A 33 -8.11 -20.16 -5.11
CA VAL A 33 -7.07 -21.00 -5.77
C VAL A 33 -6.77 -22.26 -4.97
N VAL A 34 -6.73 -22.17 -3.64
CA VAL A 34 -6.46 -23.31 -2.76
C VAL A 34 -7.61 -24.32 -2.78
N GLN A 35 -8.85 -23.84 -2.81
CA GLN A 35 -10.04 -24.70 -2.87
C GLN A 35 -10.23 -25.29 -4.26
N GLU A 36 -10.15 -24.47 -5.30
CA GLU A 36 -10.36 -24.88 -6.68
C GLU A 36 -9.38 -24.17 -7.63
N PRO A 37 -8.30 -24.86 -8.06
CA PRO A 37 -7.26 -24.26 -8.89
C PRO A 37 -7.69 -24.20 -10.37
N THR A 38 -8.77 -23.47 -10.66
CA THR A 38 -9.20 -23.17 -12.02
C THR A 38 -8.30 -22.12 -12.65
N ALA A 39 -8.27 -22.06 -13.99
CA ALA A 39 -7.50 -21.04 -14.70
C ALA A 39 -7.94 -19.61 -14.33
N GLU A 40 -9.25 -19.40 -14.13
CA GLU A 40 -9.81 -18.11 -13.75
C GLU A 40 -9.41 -17.69 -12.33
N ASN A 41 -9.47 -18.61 -11.36
CA ASN A 41 -9.05 -18.32 -9.98
C ASN A 41 -7.56 -18.00 -9.91
N VAL A 42 -6.74 -18.77 -10.63
CA VAL A 42 -5.29 -18.54 -10.71
C VAL A 42 -5.00 -17.19 -11.37
N GLU A 43 -5.67 -16.84 -12.46
CA GLU A 43 -5.49 -15.55 -13.14
C GLU A 43 -5.87 -14.38 -12.22
N SER A 44 -7.01 -14.46 -11.54
CA SER A 44 -7.45 -13.42 -10.59
C SER A 44 -6.46 -13.23 -9.43
N TYR A 45 -5.98 -14.33 -8.85
CA TYR A 45 -4.97 -14.28 -7.80
C TYR A 45 -3.64 -13.70 -8.28
N MET A 46 -3.21 -14.06 -9.50
CA MET A 46 -1.98 -13.55 -10.09
C MET A 46 -2.06 -12.04 -10.37
N GLU A 47 -3.19 -11.55 -10.87
CA GLU A 47 -3.40 -10.12 -11.08
C GLU A 47 -3.31 -9.34 -9.77
N LEU A 48 -3.98 -9.82 -8.71
CA LEU A 48 -3.93 -9.20 -7.39
C LEU A 48 -2.53 -9.28 -6.76
N SER A 49 -1.80 -10.37 -6.99
CA SER A 49 -0.40 -10.52 -6.56
C SER A 49 0.52 -9.51 -7.23
N GLN A 50 0.32 -9.23 -8.52
CA GLN A 50 1.09 -8.22 -9.23
C GLN A 50 0.81 -6.81 -8.68
N GLN A 51 -0.47 -6.49 -8.43
CA GLN A 51 -0.85 -5.21 -7.83
C GLN A 51 -0.27 -5.04 -6.41
N LEU A 52 -0.21 -6.12 -5.63
CA LEU A 52 0.42 -6.12 -4.31
C LEU A 52 1.93 -5.85 -4.41
N ALA A 53 2.63 -6.54 -5.31
CA ALA A 53 4.07 -6.35 -5.53
C ALA A 53 4.41 -4.91 -5.95
N ASP A 54 3.61 -4.32 -6.86
CA ASP A 54 3.79 -2.93 -7.28
C ASP A 54 3.58 -1.94 -6.13
N ARG A 55 2.56 -2.18 -5.29
CA ARG A 55 2.27 -1.37 -4.10
C ARG A 55 3.44 -1.42 -3.12
N ASP A 56 3.95 -2.61 -2.85
CA ASP A 56 5.02 -2.82 -1.88
C ASP A 56 6.36 -2.27 -2.38
N MET A 57 6.65 -2.40 -3.67
CA MET A 57 7.81 -1.76 -4.30
C MET A 57 7.76 -0.23 -4.17
N ARG A 58 6.61 0.39 -4.47
CA ARG A 58 6.45 1.84 -4.32
C ARG A 58 6.65 2.30 -2.88
N ARG A 59 6.14 1.52 -1.93
CA ARG A 59 6.29 1.80 -0.50
C ARG A 59 7.75 1.70 -0.08
N ALA A 60 8.44 0.62 -0.45
CA ALA A 60 9.86 0.42 -0.16
C ALA A 60 10.73 1.52 -0.76
N SER A 61 10.48 1.92 -2.01
CA SER A 61 11.19 3.04 -2.65
C SER A 61 10.97 4.35 -1.90
N SER A 62 9.74 4.64 -1.49
CA SER A 62 9.43 5.86 -0.73
C SER A 62 10.12 5.87 0.65
N GLU A 63 10.16 4.73 1.34
CA GLU A 63 10.84 4.59 2.62
C GLU A 63 12.36 4.72 2.46
N ALA A 64 12.94 4.15 1.40
CA ALA A 64 14.36 4.29 1.08
C ALA A 64 14.74 5.75 0.72
N GLU A 65 13.91 6.45 -0.06
CA GLU A 65 14.10 7.88 -0.35
C GLU A 65 14.02 8.73 0.91
N LYS A 66 13.06 8.43 1.80
CA LYS A 66 12.93 9.13 3.08
C LYS A 66 14.17 8.92 3.95
N ALA A 67 14.63 7.67 4.07
CA ALA A 67 15.85 7.34 4.81
C ALA A 67 17.09 8.03 4.23
N THR A 68 17.21 8.09 2.90
CA THR A 68 18.31 8.79 2.22
C THR A 68 18.27 10.29 2.51
N ARG A 69 17.09 10.91 2.43
CA ARG A 69 16.90 12.34 2.77
C ARG A 69 17.22 12.64 4.24
N GLU A 70 16.85 11.75 5.16
CA GLU A 70 17.18 11.89 6.58
C GLU A 70 18.69 11.75 6.83
N SER A 71 19.33 10.80 6.13
CA SER A 71 20.79 10.64 6.14
C SER A 71 21.50 11.90 5.63
N ASP A 72 21.08 12.44 4.48
CA ASP A 72 21.67 13.66 3.89
C ASP A 72 21.56 14.88 4.81
N LYS A 73 20.44 14.99 5.56
CA LYS A 73 20.30 16.02 6.60
C LYS A 73 21.33 15.84 7.71
N GLY A 74 21.50 14.61 8.20
CA GLY A 74 22.51 14.28 9.21
C GLY A 74 23.94 14.58 8.74
N PHE A 75 24.28 14.21 7.50
CA PHE A 75 25.56 14.55 6.90
C PHE A 75 25.76 16.06 6.77
N THR A 76 24.74 16.79 6.34
CA THR A 76 24.80 18.26 6.24
C THR A 76 25.03 18.92 7.60
N GLU A 77 24.35 18.45 8.65
CA GLU A 77 24.54 18.96 10.01
C GLU A 77 25.95 18.64 10.55
N TYR A 78 26.46 17.43 10.29
CA TYR A 78 27.83 17.05 10.63
C TYR A 78 28.85 18.01 9.99
N PHE A 79 28.75 18.27 8.68
CA PHE A 79 29.66 19.20 8.00
C PHE A 79 29.55 20.63 8.50
N LYS A 80 28.34 21.13 8.81
CA LYS A 80 28.19 22.46 9.42
C LYS A 80 28.92 22.54 10.76
N LYS A 81 28.79 21.51 11.60
CA LYS A 81 29.32 21.49 12.96
C LYS A 81 30.84 21.30 13.03
N TYR A 82 31.38 20.41 12.21
CA TYR A 82 32.81 20.02 12.29
C TYR A 82 33.64 20.55 11.12
N GLY A 83 33.05 20.59 9.92
CA GLY A 83 33.73 21.09 8.73
C GLY A 83 34.06 22.57 8.81
N SER A 84 33.27 23.40 9.49
CA SER A 84 33.53 24.84 9.60
C SER A 84 34.59 25.22 10.64
N GLU A 85 34.75 24.43 11.70
CA GLU A 85 35.74 24.68 12.75
C GLU A 85 37.14 24.19 12.35
N GLU A 86 37.25 23.03 11.69
CA GLU A 86 38.54 22.54 11.16
C GLU A 86 39.05 23.35 9.95
N PHE A 87 38.17 23.77 9.03
CA PHE A 87 38.58 24.64 7.92
C PHE A 87 39.11 25.99 8.42
N LYS A 88 38.47 26.59 9.43
CA LYS A 88 38.89 27.88 10.00
C LYS A 88 40.22 27.78 10.77
N LYS A 89 40.52 26.63 11.38
CA LYS A 89 41.81 26.41 12.06
C LYS A 89 42.98 26.17 11.10
N SER A 90 42.74 25.56 9.93
CA SER A 90 43.82 25.31 8.95
C SER A 90 44.27 26.54 8.16
N ASN A 91 43.46 27.61 8.16
CA ASN A 91 43.70 28.84 7.40
C ASN A 91 44.30 29.99 8.27
N ARG A 92 44.86 29.65 9.43
CA ARG A 92 45.58 30.57 10.34
C ARG A 92 47.01 30.08 10.52
#